data_AF-A0A519R2F1-F1
#
_entry.id   AF-A0A519R2F1-F1
#
_cell.length_a   1.000
_cell.length_b   1.000
_cell.length_c   1.000
_cell.angle_alpha   90.00
_cell.angle_beta   90.00
_cell.angle_gamma   90.00
#
_symmetry.space_group_name_H-M   'P 1'
#
loop_
_entity.id
_entity.type
_entity.pdbx_description
1 polymer ?
#
loop_
_entity_poly.entity_id
_entity_poly.type
_entity_poly.pdbx_seq_one_letter_code
_entity_poly.pdbx_strand_id
1 'polypeptide(L)'
;MLKRLRGTNNYEMQYEAYNLLGVIYGELAEYKLSKEYYEKALQIANMEELATEYQLKATTLNNIGVLYRNQDDYKKALNLFNTAIVQKNIFKDKPILYAMIKDNIGYSKFKLKDFSQLPDLLIEALKIRDSLNIVPGIIVNNVHLSEYYAFKEDTLKAIQYANRAYKVAKENNEVRDVLFVLKQLSNVEPQKALHYSAEYYKINDSLQLAERKIKNKFSRIEYETEELVLEKEKLVEQRKTLIYIGLGIILLGVFIYVIRSQAARNRELKLLQEQQQANEEIYQLMLHQQNKIEEVRQLEKKRIAQDLHDGILGKLFGTRLNLGTLNSQNNDEAIESRKTHIEQLKIIEQEIREISHDLNSEKAAIFNNFVLMVSNFIENQRTVCKAKVNFSMDPLIDWNGIDNMAKINFYRILQEAFQNINKYAEAQNVFVTFAQNNSKIELKVQDDGIGFNYLKKKKGIGLSNMQTRINSSGGTMKVVSEIGKGALLTFELPV
;
A
#
# COMPACT_ATOMS: atom_id res chain seq x y z
N MET A 1 17.98 19.42 32.24
CA MET A 1 18.33 20.75 31.70
C MET A 1 19.61 20.71 30.88
N LEU A 2 20.80 20.46 31.47
CA LEU A 2 22.08 20.46 30.73
C LEU A 2 22.12 19.57 29.47
N LYS A 3 21.54 18.37 29.51
CA LYS A 3 21.43 17.51 28.31
C LYS A 3 20.71 18.18 27.13
N ARG A 4 19.75 19.08 27.41
CA ARG A 4 19.01 19.86 26.38
C ARG A 4 19.74 21.13 25.95
N LEU A 5 20.61 21.67 26.81
CA LEU A 5 21.44 22.85 26.50
C LEU A 5 22.71 22.49 25.73
N ARG A 6 23.09 21.20 25.71
CA ARG A 6 24.27 20.71 24.98
C ARG A 6 24.11 20.98 23.48
N GLY A 7 25.01 21.79 22.92
CA GLY A 7 24.98 22.21 21.51
C GLY A 7 24.18 23.49 21.23
N THR A 8 23.69 24.18 22.27
CA THR A 8 23.07 25.51 22.15
C THR A 8 24.07 26.61 22.52
N ASN A 9 23.96 27.80 21.92
CA ASN A 9 24.77 28.98 22.29
C ASN A 9 24.17 29.78 23.46
N ASN A 10 23.33 29.14 24.29
CA ASN A 10 22.74 29.80 25.45
C ASN A 10 23.69 29.71 26.66
N TYR A 11 24.70 30.56 26.67
CA TYR A 11 25.75 30.57 27.68
C TYR A 11 25.23 30.96 29.07
N GLU A 12 24.23 31.84 29.15
CA GLU A 12 23.60 32.24 30.42
C GLU A 12 22.93 31.05 31.12
N MET A 13 22.05 30.31 30.43
CA MET A 13 21.41 29.13 31.04
C MET A 13 22.41 28.02 31.36
N GLN A 14 23.48 27.89 30.59
CA GLN A 14 24.55 26.94 30.88
C GLN A 14 25.31 27.33 32.15
N TYR A 15 25.65 28.61 32.30
CA TYR A 15 26.24 29.16 33.51
C TYR A 15 25.36 28.86 34.73
N GLU A 16 24.07 29.21 34.67
CA GLU A 16 23.15 29.02 35.79
C GLU A 16 23.06 27.56 36.20
N ALA A 17 22.96 26.66 35.22
CA ALA A 17 22.90 25.22 35.47
C ALA A 17 24.19 24.69 36.11
N TYR A 18 25.37 25.13 35.64
CA TYR A 18 26.64 24.72 36.25
C TYR A 18 26.83 25.31 37.65
N ASN A 19 26.51 26.59 37.85
CA ASN A 19 26.60 27.23 39.16
C ASN A 19 25.66 26.55 40.17
N LEU A 20 24.43 26.23 39.77
CA LEU A 20 23.48 25.51 40.62
C LEU A 20 23.96 24.09 40.97
N LEU A 21 24.53 23.36 40.01
CA LEU A 21 25.12 22.05 40.31
C LEU A 21 26.31 22.17 41.27
N GLY A 22 27.14 23.21 41.12
CA GLY A 22 28.19 23.54 42.07
C GLY A 22 27.65 23.67 43.50
N VAL A 23 26.56 24.44 43.67
CA VAL A 23 25.90 24.62 44.99
C VAL A 23 25.37 23.28 45.52
N ILE A 24 24.62 22.54 44.71
CA ILE A 24 24.00 21.26 45.13
C ILE A 24 25.07 20.25 45.57
N TYR A 25 26.13 20.05 44.78
CA TYR A 25 27.19 19.13 45.16
C TYR A 25 27.98 19.62 46.38
N GLY A 26 28.08 20.93 46.58
CA GLY A 26 28.69 21.50 47.79
C GLY A 26 27.90 21.18 49.05
N GLU A 27 26.58 21.33 49.01
CA GLU A 27 25.66 20.98 50.11
C GLU A 27 25.64 19.46 50.40
N LEU A 28 25.90 18.63 49.39
CA LEU A 28 26.06 17.18 49.54
C LEU A 28 27.46 16.77 50.03
N ALA A 29 28.34 17.72 50.34
CA ALA A 29 29.76 17.50 50.68
C ALA A 29 30.58 16.80 49.58
N GLU A 30 30.08 16.76 48.34
CA GLU A 30 30.77 16.25 47.15
C GLU A 30 31.68 17.34 46.57
N TYR A 31 32.66 17.76 47.37
CA TYR A 31 33.44 18.98 47.13
C TYR A 31 34.22 18.98 45.82
N LYS A 32 34.75 17.82 45.41
CA LYS A 32 35.47 17.69 44.14
C LYS A 32 34.57 18.01 42.96
N LEU A 33 33.37 17.42 42.95
CA LEU A 33 32.41 17.58 41.87
C LEU A 33 31.81 19.00 41.88
N SER A 34 31.53 19.54 43.07
CA SER A 34 31.15 20.94 43.24
C SER A 34 32.16 21.90 42.60
N LYS A 35 33.46 21.69 42.89
CA LYS A 35 34.55 22.49 42.30
C LYS A 35 34.59 22.37 40.78
N GLU A 36 34.49 21.17 40.22
CA GLU A 36 34.47 20.95 38.77
C GLU A 36 33.33 21.72 38.07
N TYR A 37 32.14 21.77 38.69
CA TYR A 37 31.02 22.53 38.14
C TYR A 37 31.19 24.04 38.30
N TYR A 38 31.75 24.51 39.42
CA TYR A 38 32.09 25.93 39.55
C TYR A 38 33.19 26.36 38.59
N GLU A 39 34.17 25.51 38.29
CA GLU A 39 35.20 25.81 37.28
C GLU A 39 34.57 25.97 35.88
N LYS A 40 33.61 25.13 35.52
CA LYS A 40 32.81 25.27 34.28
C LYS A 40 31.98 26.56 34.27
N ALA A 41 31.32 26.89 35.39
CA ALA A 41 30.58 28.13 35.52
C ALA A 41 31.50 29.36 35.40
N LEU A 42 32.67 29.31 36.04
CA LEU A 42 33.65 30.40 36.00
C LEU A 42 34.24 30.59 34.59
N GLN A 43 34.46 29.49 33.85
CA GLN A 43 34.91 29.57 32.45
C GLN A 43 33.92 30.37 31.61
N ILE A 44 32.62 30.11 31.75
CA ILE A 44 31.56 30.85 31.04
C ILE A 44 31.51 32.30 31.56
N ALA A 45 31.57 32.51 32.87
CA ALA A 45 31.50 33.84 33.48
C ALA A 45 32.68 34.78 33.11
N ASN A 46 33.75 34.26 32.53
CA ASN A 46 34.88 35.05 32.02
C ASN A 46 34.76 35.40 30.52
N MET A 47 33.70 34.96 29.82
CA MET A 47 33.48 35.31 28.41
C MET A 47 33.06 36.78 28.30
N GLU A 48 33.64 37.51 27.34
CA GLU A 48 33.36 38.95 27.11
C GLU A 48 31.93 39.21 26.63
N GLU A 49 31.26 38.20 26.09
CA GLU A 49 29.92 38.27 25.51
C GLU A 49 28.80 38.38 26.57
N LEU A 50 29.12 38.23 27.86
CA LEU A 50 28.16 38.27 28.96
C LEU A 50 28.16 39.62 29.67
N ALA A 51 26.97 40.14 29.95
CA ALA A 51 26.81 41.45 30.56
C ALA A 51 27.42 41.48 31.98
N THR A 52 28.35 42.42 32.20
CA THR A 52 29.08 42.56 33.48
C THR A 52 28.15 42.86 34.67
N GLU A 53 26.99 43.47 34.42
CA GLU A 53 25.93 43.74 35.42
C GLU A 53 25.37 42.47 36.08
N TYR A 54 25.49 41.31 35.43
CA TYR A 54 25.06 40.05 36.01
C TYR A 54 25.97 39.55 37.14
N GLN A 55 27.21 40.07 37.23
CA GLN A 55 28.17 39.75 38.29
C GLN A 55 28.39 38.24 38.46
N LEU A 56 28.36 37.48 37.36
CA LEU A 56 28.46 36.01 37.34
C LEU A 56 29.79 35.55 37.95
N LYS A 57 30.88 36.25 37.62
CA LYS A 57 32.20 36.00 38.21
C LYS A 57 32.22 36.21 39.71
N ALA A 58 31.67 37.32 40.21
CA ALA A 58 31.57 37.57 41.64
C ALA A 58 30.76 36.50 42.37
N THR A 59 29.64 36.09 41.75
CA THR A 59 28.75 35.05 42.27
C THR A 59 29.47 33.71 42.38
N THR A 60 30.17 33.30 41.32
CA THR A 60 30.90 32.03 41.30
C THR A 60 32.06 32.04 42.30
N LEU A 61 32.84 33.13 42.37
CA LEU A 61 33.93 33.27 43.33
C LEU A 61 33.44 33.24 44.78
N ASN A 62 32.31 33.90 45.08
CA ASN A 62 31.67 33.79 46.38
C ASN A 62 31.28 32.35 46.71
N ASN A 63 30.69 31.63 45.76
CA ASN A 63 30.24 30.26 45.98
C ASN A 63 31.41 29.29 46.18
N ILE A 64 32.51 29.43 45.41
CA ILE A 64 33.75 28.69 45.65
C ILE A 64 34.36 29.09 47.01
N GLY A 65 34.29 30.36 47.39
CA GLY A 65 34.76 30.82 48.71
C GLY A 65 33.99 30.16 49.84
N VAL A 66 32.66 30.06 49.73
CA VAL A 66 31.81 29.33 50.70
C VAL A 66 32.18 27.85 50.73
N LEU A 67 32.48 27.23 49.58
CA LEU A 67 32.94 25.84 49.51
C LEU A 67 34.21 25.62 50.36
N TYR A 68 35.22 26.49 50.22
CA TYR A 68 36.44 26.43 51.03
C TYR A 68 36.19 26.74 52.50
N ARG A 69 35.29 27.67 52.80
CA ARG A 69 34.89 27.98 54.19
C ARG A 69 34.26 26.76 54.87
N ASN A 70 33.40 26.02 54.17
CA ASN A 70 32.78 24.80 54.68
C ASN A 70 33.79 23.65 54.91
N GLN A 71 34.99 23.76 54.33
CA GLN A 71 36.14 22.88 54.58
C GLN A 71 37.12 23.44 55.62
N ASP A 72 36.75 24.49 56.34
CA ASP A 72 37.59 25.22 57.28
C ASP A 72 38.87 25.86 56.67
N ASP A 73 38.99 25.94 55.34
CA ASP A 73 40.06 26.67 54.65
C ASP A 73 39.71 28.16 54.51
N TYR A 74 39.63 28.84 55.66
CA TYR A 74 39.25 30.24 55.75
C TYR A 74 40.21 31.18 55.00
N LYS A 75 41.49 30.79 54.84
CA LYS A 75 42.49 31.59 54.11
C LYS A 75 42.20 31.62 52.61
N LYS A 76 41.94 30.47 51.99
CA LYS A 76 41.55 30.43 50.56
C LYS A 76 40.19 31.08 50.35
N ALA A 77 39.23 30.82 51.25
CA ALA A 77 37.92 31.45 51.20
C ALA A 77 38.03 32.99 51.21
N LEU A 78 38.80 33.56 52.16
CA LEU A 78 39.01 35.00 52.27
C LEU A 78 39.63 35.61 50.99
N ASN A 79 40.61 34.93 50.39
CA ASN A 79 41.20 35.39 49.13
C ASN A 79 40.17 35.47 48.00
N LEU A 80 39.32 34.45 47.88
CA LEU A 80 38.25 34.41 46.87
C LEU A 80 37.19 35.49 47.11
N PHE A 81 36.78 35.71 48.36
CA PHE A 81 35.83 36.77 48.71
C PHE A 81 36.39 38.16 48.43
N ASN A 82 37.66 38.42 48.76
CA ASN A 82 38.33 39.68 48.42
C ASN A 82 38.43 39.89 46.90
N THR A 83 38.63 38.81 46.14
CA THR A 83 38.62 38.87 44.67
C THR A 83 37.21 39.13 44.12
N ALA A 84 36.17 38.62 44.79
CA ALA A 84 34.78 38.80 44.37
C ALA A 84 34.26 40.22 44.67
N ILE A 85 34.58 40.80 45.82
CA ILE A 85 34.00 42.08 46.29
C ILE A 85 34.51 43.31 45.52
N VAL A 86 35.66 43.22 44.86
CA VAL A 86 36.25 44.33 44.10
C VAL A 86 35.73 44.43 42.66
N GLN A 87 34.81 43.56 42.26
CA GLN A 87 34.16 43.61 40.95
C GLN A 87 33.42 44.95 40.78
N LYS A 88 33.56 45.56 39.60
CA LYS A 88 33.02 46.90 39.31
C LYS A 88 31.52 46.92 39.56
N ASN A 89 31.03 47.96 40.24
CA ASN A 89 29.61 48.21 40.52
C ASN A 89 28.86 47.11 41.32
N ILE A 90 29.54 46.14 41.94
CA ILE A 90 28.88 45.02 42.63
C ILE A 90 27.82 45.44 43.66
N PHE A 91 28.06 46.53 44.41
CA PHE A 91 27.09 47.04 45.39
C PHE A 91 25.82 47.58 44.72
N LYS A 92 25.96 48.22 43.56
CA LYS A 92 24.83 48.76 42.80
C LYS A 92 24.08 47.65 42.06
N ASP A 93 24.80 46.76 41.40
CA ASP A 93 24.22 45.77 40.49
C ASP A 93 23.67 44.54 41.24
N LYS A 94 24.33 44.12 42.33
CA LYS A 94 23.93 42.97 43.16
C LYS A 94 24.15 43.25 44.65
N PRO A 95 23.34 44.14 45.27
CA PRO A 95 23.51 44.52 46.68
C PRO A 95 23.36 43.34 47.65
N ILE A 96 22.54 42.34 47.33
CA ILE A 96 22.40 41.10 48.10
C ILE A 96 23.72 40.32 48.11
N LEU A 97 24.33 40.11 46.94
CA LEU A 97 25.61 39.42 46.80
C LEU A 97 26.73 40.19 47.52
N TYR A 98 26.73 41.52 47.40
CA TYR A 98 27.69 42.36 48.12
C TYR A 98 27.61 42.18 49.63
N ALA A 99 26.39 42.20 50.20
CA ALA A 99 26.19 41.93 51.62
C ALA A 99 26.63 40.52 52.02
N MET A 100 26.35 39.51 51.19
CA MET A 100 26.81 38.14 51.41
C MET A 100 28.34 38.05 51.44
N ILE A 101 29.03 38.67 50.49
CA ILE A 101 30.48 38.64 50.44
C ILE A 101 31.08 39.39 51.64
N LYS A 102 30.52 40.53 52.05
CA LYS A 102 30.97 41.25 53.26
C LYS A 102 30.86 40.40 54.52
N ASP A 103 29.71 39.76 54.72
CA ASP A 103 29.49 38.84 55.84
C ASP A 103 30.49 37.69 55.82
N ASN A 104 30.71 37.09 54.64
CA ASN A 104 31.68 36.02 54.44
C ASN A 104 33.13 36.44 54.73
N ILE A 105 33.54 37.64 54.29
CA ILE A 105 34.86 38.23 54.61
C ILE A 105 34.99 38.40 56.12
N GLY A 106 33.99 39.03 56.75
CA GLY A 106 33.98 39.28 58.19
C GLY A 106 34.10 37.98 58.98
N TYR A 107 33.32 36.97 58.61
CA TYR A 107 33.33 35.68 59.29
C TYR A 107 34.64 34.90 59.06
N SER A 108 35.18 34.89 57.84
CA SER A 108 36.49 34.27 57.57
C SER A 108 37.62 34.96 58.34
N LYS A 109 37.62 36.29 58.41
CA LYS A 109 38.56 37.06 59.24
C LYS A 109 38.44 36.68 60.72
N PHE A 110 37.22 36.61 61.24
CA PHE A 110 36.94 36.18 62.61
C PHE A 110 37.53 34.80 62.90
N LYS A 111 37.30 33.80 62.04
CA LYS A 111 37.84 32.44 62.22
C LYS A 111 39.37 32.37 62.11
N LEU A 112 39.96 33.26 61.31
CA LEU A 112 41.42 33.46 61.24
C LEU A 112 41.98 34.28 62.42
N LYS A 113 41.14 34.74 63.36
CA LYS A 113 41.49 35.66 64.46
C LYS A 113 42.06 37.01 63.98
N ASP A 114 41.77 37.40 62.75
CA ASP A 114 42.00 38.75 62.24
C ASP A 114 40.78 39.61 62.60
N PHE A 115 40.95 40.56 63.51
CA PHE A 115 39.87 41.43 63.97
C PHE A 115 39.80 42.77 63.21
N SER A 116 40.58 42.94 62.14
CA SER A 116 40.54 44.15 61.33
C SER A 116 39.15 44.37 60.73
N GLN A 117 38.57 45.55 60.98
CA GLN A 117 37.22 45.96 60.51
C GLN A 117 36.06 45.11 61.08
N LEU A 118 36.29 44.33 62.14
CA LEU A 118 35.23 43.63 62.87
C LEU A 118 34.86 44.41 64.14
N PRO A 119 33.56 44.54 64.47
CA PRO A 119 32.39 43.89 63.86
C PRO A 119 31.75 44.63 62.68
N ASP A 120 32.31 45.77 62.25
CA ASP A 120 31.68 46.68 61.27
C ASP A 120 31.30 45.99 59.96
N LEU A 121 32.17 45.12 59.42
CA LEU A 121 31.87 44.34 58.20
C LEU A 121 30.59 43.50 58.33
N LEU A 122 30.40 42.85 59.48
CA LEU A 122 29.23 42.02 59.75
C LEU A 122 27.97 42.88 59.97
N ILE A 123 28.11 44.02 60.66
CA ILE A 123 27.00 44.94 60.93
C ILE A 123 26.53 45.62 59.64
N GLU A 124 27.44 46.05 58.77
CA GLU A 124 27.10 46.63 57.47
C GLU A 124 26.38 45.62 56.56
N ALA A 125 26.85 44.37 56.51
CA ALA A 125 26.17 43.30 55.78
C ALA A 125 24.75 43.06 56.30
N LEU A 126 24.57 43.03 57.63
CA LEU A 126 23.25 42.89 58.26
C LEU A 126 22.33 44.06 57.91
N LYS A 127 22.80 45.31 57.99
CA LYS A 127 22.01 46.50 57.63
C LYS A 127 21.50 46.44 56.19
N ILE A 128 22.35 46.02 55.24
CA ILE A 128 21.94 45.86 53.85
C ILE A 128 20.88 44.76 53.72
N ARG A 129 21.11 43.60 54.34
CA ARG A 129 20.16 42.47 54.33
C ARG A 129 18.81 42.82 54.95
N ASP A 130 18.81 43.58 56.06
CA ASP A 130 17.61 44.11 56.69
C ASP A 130 16.86 45.07 55.76
N SER A 131 17.56 46.01 55.13
CA SER A 131 16.94 46.98 54.21
C SER A 131 16.29 46.32 52.98
N LEU A 132 16.77 45.13 52.61
CA LEU A 132 16.30 44.35 51.47
C LEU A 132 15.40 43.17 51.87
N ASN A 133 15.11 42.99 53.17
CA ASN A 133 14.33 41.86 53.72
C ASN A 133 14.84 40.46 53.30
N ILE A 134 16.16 40.25 53.27
CA ILE A 134 16.76 38.96 52.88
C ILE A 134 16.81 38.01 54.09
N VAL A 135 15.68 37.36 54.38
CA VAL A 135 15.47 36.55 55.60
C VAL A 135 16.59 35.53 55.89
N PRO A 136 16.98 34.61 54.97
CA PRO A 136 18.05 33.64 55.27
C PRO A 136 19.38 34.31 55.57
N GLY A 137 19.68 35.40 54.85
CA GLY A 137 20.88 36.21 55.08
C GLY A 137 20.87 36.89 56.44
N ILE A 138 19.74 37.43 56.88
CA ILE A 138 19.57 38.04 58.19
C ILE A 138 19.86 37.02 59.29
N ILE A 139 19.30 35.80 59.18
CA ILE A 139 19.48 34.75 60.19
C ILE A 139 20.97 34.39 60.33
N VAL A 140 21.64 34.05 59.23
CA VAL A 140 23.07 33.68 59.21
C VAL A 140 23.95 34.81 59.77
N ASN A 141 23.71 36.06 59.35
CA ASN A 141 24.51 37.20 59.81
C ASN A 141 24.37 37.45 61.32
N ASN A 142 23.16 37.26 61.87
CA ASN A 142 22.92 37.40 63.31
C ASN A 142 23.63 36.28 64.09
N VAL A 143 23.69 35.06 63.54
CA VAL A 143 24.48 33.98 64.17
C VAL A 143 25.98 34.29 64.13
N HIS A 144 26.52 34.78 63.01
CA HIS A 144 27.93 35.20 62.94
C HIS A 144 28.28 36.30 63.95
N LEU A 145 27.41 37.31 64.12
CA LEU A 145 27.56 38.35 65.14
C LEU A 145 27.47 37.77 66.55
N SER A 146 26.55 36.84 66.79
CA SER A 146 26.45 36.14 68.08
C SER A 146 27.73 35.38 68.42
N GLU A 147 28.28 34.61 67.48
CA GLU A 147 29.55 33.90 67.65
C GLU A 147 30.71 34.85 67.94
N TYR A 148 30.80 35.96 67.20
CA TYR A 148 31.83 36.97 67.40
C TYR A 148 31.77 37.60 68.81
N TYR A 149 30.58 38.02 69.25
CA TYR A 149 30.41 38.62 70.56
C TYR A 149 30.59 37.62 71.70
N ALA A 150 30.20 36.36 71.49
CA ALA A 150 30.49 35.28 72.43
C ALA A 150 32.01 35.07 72.60
N PHE A 151 32.77 35.09 71.50
CA PHE A 151 34.23 35.03 71.54
C PHE A 151 34.86 36.25 72.23
N LYS A 152 34.25 37.42 72.12
CA LYS A 152 34.67 38.64 72.84
C LYS A 152 34.16 38.72 74.28
N GLU A 153 33.52 37.67 74.78
CA GLU A 153 32.94 37.57 76.13
C GLU A 153 31.82 38.60 76.40
N ASP A 154 31.26 39.22 75.35
CA ASP A 154 30.06 40.07 75.43
C ASP A 154 28.81 39.18 75.30
N THR A 155 28.53 38.44 76.38
CA THR A 155 27.42 37.47 76.45
C THR A 155 26.06 38.13 76.19
N LEU A 156 25.86 39.38 76.63
CA LEU A 156 24.60 40.09 76.42
C LEU A 156 24.31 40.31 74.93
N LYS A 157 25.29 40.82 74.16
CA LYS A 157 25.11 40.97 72.71
C LYS A 157 25.04 39.62 72.01
N ALA A 158 25.83 38.64 72.44
CA ALA A 158 25.79 37.30 71.87
C ALA A 158 24.38 36.70 71.93
N ILE A 159 23.73 36.81 73.09
CA ILE A 159 22.35 36.36 73.34
C ILE A 159 21.35 37.21 72.52
N GLN A 160 21.55 38.52 72.45
CA GLN A 160 20.67 39.42 71.70
C GLN A 160 20.61 39.04 70.21
N TYR A 161 21.77 38.86 69.57
CA TYR A 161 21.84 38.48 68.16
C TYR A 161 21.32 37.05 67.92
N ALA A 162 21.62 36.10 68.81
CA ALA A 162 21.08 34.73 68.71
C ALA A 162 19.54 34.69 68.80
N ASN A 163 18.95 35.44 69.74
CA ASN A 163 17.50 35.53 69.88
C ASN A 163 16.84 36.21 68.68
N ARG A 164 17.49 37.24 68.11
CA ARG A 164 17.02 37.86 66.87
C ARG A 164 17.01 36.86 65.71
N ALA A 165 18.08 36.08 65.54
CA ALA A 165 18.13 35.02 64.54
C ALA A 165 17.00 33.99 64.74
N TYR A 166 16.74 33.57 65.98
CA TYR A 166 15.73 32.57 66.31
C TYR A 166 14.33 33.06 66.00
N LYS A 167 14.03 34.32 66.39
CA LYS A 167 12.75 34.97 66.11
C LYS A 167 12.49 35.03 64.60
N VAL A 168 13.46 35.53 63.84
CA VAL A 168 13.33 35.65 62.37
C VAL A 168 13.16 34.28 61.71
N ALA A 169 13.94 33.27 62.11
CA ALA A 169 13.83 31.92 61.55
C ALA A 169 12.46 31.28 61.84
N LYS A 170 11.93 31.45 63.06
CA LYS A 170 10.64 30.88 63.47
C LYS A 170 9.46 31.57 62.81
N GLU A 171 9.48 32.90 62.72
CA GLU A 171 8.41 33.69 62.09
C GLU A 171 8.29 33.44 60.58
N ASN A 172 9.39 33.06 59.92
CA ASN A 172 9.43 32.79 58.48
C ASN A 172 9.39 31.29 58.13
N ASN A 173 9.19 30.40 59.11
CA ASN A 173 9.17 28.95 58.93
C ASN A 173 10.46 28.36 58.31
N GLU A 174 11.62 28.96 58.58
CA GLU A 174 12.93 28.49 58.10
C GLU A 174 13.45 27.34 58.97
N VAL A 175 12.82 26.16 58.83
CA VAL A 175 13.03 25.00 59.73
C VAL A 175 14.49 24.56 59.82
N ARG A 176 15.23 24.60 58.71
CA ARG A 176 16.67 24.26 58.69
C ARG A 176 17.51 25.30 59.43
N ASP A 177 17.22 26.58 59.25
CA ASP A 177 17.95 27.65 59.92
C ASP A 177 17.67 27.66 61.44
N VAL A 178 16.45 27.28 61.87
CA VAL A 178 16.13 27.12 63.30
C VAL A 178 17.09 26.14 63.98
N LEU A 179 17.46 25.03 63.32
CA LEU A 179 18.42 24.07 63.88
C LEU A 179 19.80 24.69 64.12
N PHE A 180 20.29 25.47 63.15
CA PHE A 180 21.56 26.17 63.25
C PHE A 180 21.54 27.21 64.38
N VAL A 181 20.45 27.96 64.51
CA VAL A 181 20.30 28.96 65.58
C VAL A 181 20.18 28.32 66.97
N LEU A 182 19.43 27.24 67.11
CA LEU A 182 19.28 26.53 68.39
C LEU A 182 20.63 26.03 68.92
N LYS A 183 21.52 25.58 68.03
CA LYS A 183 22.89 25.22 68.40
C LYS A 183 23.66 26.42 68.97
N GLN A 184 23.53 27.58 68.36
CA GLN A 184 24.19 28.79 68.87
C GLN A 184 23.58 29.26 70.19
N LEU A 185 22.25 29.22 70.35
CA LEU A 185 21.57 29.53 71.61
C LEU A 185 22.03 28.63 72.76
N SER A 186 22.22 27.32 72.51
CA SER A 186 22.81 26.40 73.50
C SER A 186 24.21 26.80 73.94
N ASN A 187 25.01 27.40 73.05
CA ASN A 187 26.37 27.85 73.38
C ASN A 187 26.37 29.15 74.21
N VAL A 188 25.49 30.10 73.89
CA VAL A 188 25.47 31.43 74.53
C VAL A 188 24.58 31.52 75.77
N GLU A 189 23.66 30.57 75.95
CA GLU A 189 22.83 30.42 77.16
C GLU A 189 22.90 28.99 77.72
N PRO A 190 24.03 28.58 78.34
CA PRO A 190 24.21 27.22 78.87
C PRO A 190 23.11 26.76 79.84
N GLN A 191 22.54 27.70 80.62
CA GLN A 191 21.44 27.46 81.54
C GLN A 191 20.14 26.96 80.86
N LYS A 192 19.96 27.25 79.56
CA LYS A 192 18.82 26.80 78.74
C LYS A 192 19.22 25.75 77.70
N ALA A 193 20.48 25.32 77.68
CA ALA A 193 21.00 24.42 76.64
C ALA A 193 20.19 23.11 76.52
N LEU A 194 19.72 22.55 77.65
CA LEU A 194 18.87 21.35 77.62
C LEU A 194 17.53 21.60 76.88
N HIS A 195 16.90 22.76 77.11
CA HIS A 195 15.66 23.14 76.43
C HIS A 195 15.88 23.29 74.92
N TYR A 196 16.92 24.04 74.52
CA TYR A 196 17.25 24.23 73.11
C TYR A 196 17.65 22.93 72.42
N SER A 197 18.34 22.03 73.12
CA SER A 197 18.71 20.72 72.58
C SER A 197 17.47 19.82 72.38
N ALA A 198 16.53 19.83 73.32
CA ALA A 198 15.27 19.10 73.17
C ALA A 198 14.45 19.62 71.97
N GLU A 199 14.37 20.94 71.79
CA GLU A 199 13.72 21.55 70.63
C GLU A 199 14.44 21.19 69.32
N TYR A 200 15.78 21.23 69.32
CA TYR A 200 16.61 20.83 68.17
C TYR A 200 16.31 19.39 67.75
N TYR A 201 16.33 18.43 68.68
CA TYR A 201 16.07 17.02 68.37
C TYR A 201 14.66 16.81 67.82
N LYS A 202 13.66 17.47 68.40
CA LYS A 202 12.27 17.39 67.92
C LYS A 202 12.12 17.89 66.47
N ILE A 203 12.73 19.04 66.17
CA ILE A 203 12.68 19.62 64.82
C ILE A 203 13.47 18.75 63.84
N ASN A 204 14.67 18.30 64.23
CA ASN A 204 15.52 17.46 63.40
C ASN A 204 14.86 16.12 63.06
N ASP A 205 14.21 15.47 64.03
CA ASP A 205 13.49 14.21 63.82
C ASP A 205 12.32 14.42 62.86
N SER A 206 11.54 15.50 63.03
CA SER A 206 10.45 15.85 62.13
C SER A 206 10.95 16.13 60.70
N LEU A 207 12.06 16.85 60.56
CA LEU A 207 12.68 17.14 59.27
C LEU A 207 13.18 15.85 58.60
N GLN A 208 13.86 14.98 59.34
CA GLN A 208 14.38 13.72 58.83
C GLN A 208 13.24 12.77 58.40
N LEU A 209 12.13 12.74 59.15
CA LEU A 209 10.94 11.99 58.75
C LEU A 209 10.34 12.53 57.45
N ALA A 210 10.28 13.85 57.26
CA ALA A 210 9.83 14.47 56.02
C ALA A 210 10.75 14.12 54.84
N GLU A 211 12.06 14.22 55.02
CA GLU A 211 13.07 13.87 54.00
C GLU A 211 13.00 12.38 53.63
N ARG A 212 12.83 11.49 54.61
CA ARG A 212 12.63 10.05 54.37
C ARG A 212 11.35 9.78 53.58
N LYS A 213 10.24 10.45 53.90
CA LYS A 213 8.98 10.33 53.14
C LYS A 213 9.16 10.76 51.68
N ILE A 214 9.87 11.86 51.44
CA ILE A 214 10.19 12.34 50.09
C ILE A 214 11.06 11.32 49.35
N LYS A 215 12.14 10.84 49.97
CA LYS A 215 13.02 9.82 49.39
C LYS A 215 12.25 8.54 49.04
N ASN A 216 11.44 8.03 49.96
CA ASN A 216 10.64 6.83 49.73
C ASN A 216 9.63 7.02 48.58
N LYS A 217 9.02 8.21 48.46
CA LYS A 217 8.13 8.53 47.33
C LYS A 217 8.89 8.49 46.00
N PHE A 218 10.09 9.07 45.94
CA PHE A 218 10.92 9.03 44.73
C PHE A 218 11.39 7.63 44.38
N SER A 219 11.88 6.84 45.36
CA SER A 219 12.25 5.44 45.14
C SER A 219 11.06 4.60 44.67
N ARG A 220 9.85 4.87 45.17
CA ARG A 220 8.63 4.22 44.69
C ARG A 220 8.30 4.60 43.26
N ILE A 221 8.39 5.88 42.90
CA ILE A 221 8.17 6.34 41.52
C ILE A 221 9.18 5.71 40.57
N GLU A 222 10.46 5.63 40.97
CA GLU A 222 11.53 4.98 40.20
C GLU A 222 11.20 3.50 39.97
N TYR A 223 10.86 2.76 41.02
CA TYR A 223 10.45 1.36 40.92
C TYR A 223 9.21 1.15 40.03
N GLU A 224 8.14 1.92 40.23
CA GLU A 224 6.93 1.86 39.40
C GLU A 224 7.24 2.22 37.93
N THR A 225 8.18 3.14 37.70
CA THR A 225 8.64 3.50 36.35
C THR A 225 9.42 2.36 35.69
N GLU A 226 10.31 1.69 36.43
CA GLU A 226 11.03 0.51 35.94
C GLU A 226 10.07 -0.63 35.57
N GLU A 227 9.06 -0.90 36.40
CA GLU A 227 8.03 -1.90 36.13
C GLU A 227 7.24 -1.57 34.86
N LEU A 228 6.81 -0.31 34.69
CA LEU A 228 6.12 0.16 33.49
C LEU A 228 6.98 0.05 32.22
N VAL A 229 8.29 0.32 32.34
CA VAL A 229 9.22 0.18 31.21
C VAL A 229 9.32 -1.29 30.80
N LEU A 230 9.44 -2.22 31.75
CA LEU A 230 9.47 -3.66 31.48
C LEU A 230 8.16 -4.17 30.86
N GLU A 231 7.01 -3.70 31.34
CA GLU A 231 5.71 -4.04 30.75
C GLU A 231 5.62 -3.54 29.29
N LYS A 232 6.07 -2.30 29.04
CA LYS A 232 6.11 -1.72 27.70
C LYS A 232 7.02 -2.52 26.76
N GLU A 233 8.17 -2.99 27.23
CA GLU A 233 9.05 -3.86 26.44
C GLU A 233 8.36 -5.18 26.06
N LYS A 234 7.64 -5.81 26.98
CA LYS A 234 6.85 -7.02 26.69
C LYS A 234 5.76 -6.74 25.64
N LEU A 235 5.05 -5.62 25.74
CA LEU A 235 4.03 -5.22 24.76
C LEU A 235 4.63 -4.97 23.37
N VAL A 236 5.84 -4.37 23.30
CA VAL A 236 6.56 -4.21 22.04
C VAL A 236 6.88 -5.56 21.42
N GLU A 237 7.30 -6.54 22.21
CA GLU A 237 7.62 -7.88 21.72
C GLU A 237 6.37 -8.64 21.24
N GLN A 238 5.26 -8.54 21.97
CA GLN A 238 3.96 -9.06 21.54
C GLN A 238 3.50 -8.42 20.21
N ARG A 239 3.67 -7.10 20.06
CA ARG A 239 3.34 -6.39 18.82
C ARG A 239 4.19 -6.87 17.65
N LYS A 240 5.49 -7.11 17.83
CA LYS A 240 6.35 -7.70 16.78
C LYS A 240 5.85 -9.08 16.38
N THR A 241 5.47 -9.92 17.36
CA THR A 241 4.93 -11.26 17.11
C THR A 241 3.67 -11.21 16.26
N LEU A 242 2.73 -10.31 16.58
CA LEU A 242 1.52 -10.10 15.77
C LEU A 242 1.83 -9.62 14.35
N ILE A 243 2.82 -8.74 14.18
CA ILE A 243 3.27 -8.30 12.85
C ILE A 243 3.82 -9.49 12.04
N TYR A 244 4.63 -10.35 12.65
CA TYR A 244 5.17 -11.54 11.97
C TYR A 244 4.07 -12.54 11.60
N ILE A 245 3.10 -12.78 12.47
CA ILE A 245 1.92 -13.61 12.17
C ILE A 245 1.14 -13.01 10.98
N GLY A 246 0.89 -11.69 11.00
CA GLY A 246 0.19 -11.00 9.91
C GLY A 246 0.93 -11.11 8.57
N LEU A 247 2.25 -10.92 8.56
CA LEU A 247 3.08 -11.11 7.37
C LEU A 247 3.04 -12.56 6.86
N GLY A 248 3.06 -13.53 7.77
CA GLY A 248 2.94 -14.96 7.43
C GLY A 248 1.60 -15.29 6.76
N ILE A 249 0.49 -14.74 7.27
CA ILE A 249 -0.85 -14.93 6.67
C ILE A 249 -0.92 -14.31 5.28
N ILE A 250 -0.37 -13.11 5.09
CA ILE A 250 -0.34 -12.44 3.78
C ILE A 250 0.47 -13.27 2.77
N LEU A 251 1.66 -13.73 3.16
CA LEU A 251 2.50 -14.59 2.31
C LEU A 251 1.78 -15.89 1.92
N LEU A 252 1.11 -16.54 2.89
CA LEU A 252 0.33 -17.74 2.63
C LEU A 252 -0.82 -17.47 1.65
N GLY A 253 -1.52 -16.34 1.81
CA GLY A 253 -2.58 -15.91 0.90
C GLY A 253 -2.08 -15.68 -0.53
N VAL A 254 -0.94 -15.00 -0.69
CA VAL A 254 -0.29 -14.79 -2.00
C VAL A 254 0.13 -16.14 -2.61
N PHE A 255 0.71 -17.04 -1.82
CA PHE A 255 1.12 -18.35 -2.28
C PHE A 255 -0.07 -19.18 -2.80
N ILE A 256 -1.17 -19.21 -2.04
CA ILE A 256 -2.41 -19.89 -2.46
C ILE A 256 -2.98 -19.26 -3.73
N TYR A 257 -2.99 -17.92 -3.82
CA TYR A 257 -3.44 -17.21 -5.01
C TYR A 257 -2.62 -17.59 -6.25
N VAL A 258 -1.29 -17.62 -6.14
CA VAL A 258 -0.39 -18.01 -7.25
C VAL A 258 -0.66 -19.44 -7.69
N ILE A 259 -0.79 -20.39 -6.74
CA ILE A 259 -1.11 -21.79 -7.08
C ILE A 259 -2.45 -21.89 -7.83
N ARG A 260 -3.49 -21.20 -7.35
CA ARG A 260 -4.81 -21.20 -8.01
C ARG A 260 -4.74 -20.58 -9.40
N SER A 261 -4.04 -19.45 -9.54
CA SER A 261 -3.85 -18.77 -10.82
C SER A 261 -3.11 -19.65 -11.82
N GLN A 262 -2.03 -20.33 -11.38
CA GLN A 262 -1.27 -21.24 -12.24
C GLN A 262 -2.10 -22.45 -12.66
N ALA A 263 -2.86 -23.05 -11.72
CA ALA A 263 -3.73 -24.18 -12.02
C ALA A 263 -4.84 -23.81 -13.03
N ALA A 264 -5.43 -22.61 -12.90
CA ALA A 264 -6.41 -22.10 -13.85
C ALA A 264 -5.80 -21.93 -15.26
N ARG A 265 -4.61 -21.32 -15.35
CA ARG A 265 -3.90 -21.13 -16.61
C ARG A 265 -3.52 -22.45 -17.28
N ASN A 266 -3.09 -23.45 -16.50
CA ASN A 266 -2.79 -24.78 -17.01
C ASN A 266 -4.04 -25.50 -17.55
N ARG A 267 -5.21 -25.32 -16.93
CA ARG A 267 -6.48 -25.85 -17.44
C ARG A 267 -6.87 -25.21 -18.76
N GLU A 268 -6.76 -23.88 -18.85
CA GLU A 268 -7.04 -23.14 -20.08
C GLU A 268 -6.13 -23.59 -21.23
N LEU A 269 -4.82 -23.72 -20.98
CA LEU A 269 -3.86 -24.23 -21.96
C LEU A 269 -4.22 -25.65 -22.43
N LYS A 270 -4.65 -26.52 -21.51
CA LYS A 270 -5.07 -27.89 -21.86
C LYS A 270 -6.31 -27.88 -22.76
N LEU A 271 -7.32 -27.06 -22.45
CA LEU A 271 -8.52 -26.94 -23.28
C LEU A 271 -8.20 -26.40 -24.69
N LEU A 272 -7.27 -25.44 -24.78
CA LEU A 272 -6.82 -24.92 -26.08
C LEU A 272 -6.12 -26.01 -26.90
N GLN A 273 -5.31 -26.85 -26.25
CA GLN A 273 -4.60 -27.95 -26.90
C GLN A 273 -5.56 -29.04 -27.39
N GLU A 274 -6.56 -29.40 -26.58
CA GLU A 274 -7.64 -30.32 -26.98
C GLU A 274 -8.42 -29.76 -28.18
N GLN A 275 -8.70 -28.45 -28.20
CA GLN A 275 -9.35 -27.79 -29.33
C GLN A 275 -8.49 -27.80 -30.60
N GLN A 276 -7.17 -27.60 -30.48
CA GLN A 276 -6.24 -27.69 -31.61
C GLN A 276 -6.19 -29.10 -32.18
N GLN A 277 -6.10 -30.13 -31.33
CA GLN A 277 -6.11 -31.52 -31.78
C GLN A 277 -7.41 -31.88 -32.49
N ALA A 278 -8.57 -31.47 -31.94
CA ALA A 278 -9.86 -31.69 -32.61
C ALA A 278 -9.94 -30.99 -33.98
N ASN A 279 -9.39 -29.78 -34.10
CA ASN A 279 -9.34 -29.08 -35.39
C ASN A 279 -8.41 -29.78 -36.40
N GLU A 280 -7.27 -30.30 -35.95
CA GLU A 280 -6.33 -31.05 -36.79
C GLU A 280 -6.95 -32.38 -37.27
N GLU A 281 -7.65 -33.10 -36.39
CA GLU A 281 -8.41 -34.29 -36.76
C GLU A 281 -9.48 -34.01 -37.81
N ILE A 282 -10.26 -32.93 -37.65
CA ILE A 282 -11.26 -32.50 -38.64
C ILE A 282 -10.59 -32.18 -39.98
N TYR A 283 -9.44 -31.51 -39.95
CA TYR A 283 -8.69 -31.17 -41.16
C TYR A 283 -8.20 -32.42 -41.88
N GLN A 284 -7.65 -33.40 -41.15
CA GLN A 284 -7.24 -34.68 -41.73
C GLN A 284 -8.42 -35.47 -42.31
N LEU A 285 -9.56 -35.49 -41.62
CA LEU A 285 -10.78 -36.11 -42.13
C LEU A 285 -11.23 -35.50 -43.46
N MET A 286 -11.19 -34.16 -43.56
CA MET A 286 -11.54 -33.43 -44.78
C MET A 286 -10.60 -33.79 -45.94
N LEU A 287 -9.28 -33.81 -45.70
CA LEU A 287 -8.29 -34.22 -46.70
C LEU A 287 -8.50 -35.66 -47.14
N HIS A 288 -8.76 -36.58 -46.20
CA HIS A 288 -9.04 -37.97 -46.52
C HIS A 288 -10.30 -38.10 -47.40
N GLN A 289 -11.37 -37.38 -47.07
CA GLN A 289 -12.59 -37.35 -47.86
C GLN A 289 -12.34 -36.78 -49.27
N GLN A 290 -11.55 -35.71 -49.39
CA GLN A 290 -11.18 -35.12 -50.68
C GLN A 290 -10.38 -36.10 -51.54
N ASN A 291 -9.38 -36.77 -50.96
CA ASN A 291 -8.59 -37.79 -51.65
C ASN A 291 -9.47 -38.94 -52.12
N LYS A 292 -10.45 -39.37 -51.30
CA LYS A 292 -11.36 -40.45 -51.68
C LYS A 292 -12.27 -40.06 -52.84
N ILE A 293 -12.77 -38.83 -52.85
CA ILE A 293 -13.56 -38.29 -53.97
C ILE A 293 -12.71 -38.26 -55.25
N GLU A 294 -11.47 -37.79 -55.19
CA GLU A 294 -10.60 -37.74 -56.36
C GLU A 294 -10.21 -39.15 -56.84
N GLU A 295 -10.01 -40.12 -55.94
CA GLU A 295 -9.79 -41.53 -56.30
C GLU A 295 -10.99 -42.10 -57.08
N VAL A 296 -12.22 -41.91 -56.57
CA VAL A 296 -13.45 -42.32 -57.26
C VAL A 296 -13.55 -41.65 -58.63
N ARG A 297 -13.21 -40.36 -58.72
CA ARG A 297 -13.21 -39.63 -59.99
C ARG A 297 -12.23 -40.20 -61.01
N GLN A 298 -11.04 -40.62 -60.58
CA GLN A 298 -10.04 -41.22 -61.47
C GLN A 298 -10.47 -42.62 -61.93
N LEU A 299 -11.05 -43.42 -61.04
CA LEU A 299 -11.64 -44.73 -61.40
C LEU A 299 -12.75 -44.56 -62.42
N GLU A 300 -13.62 -43.57 -62.23
CA GLU A 300 -14.73 -43.29 -63.14
C GLU A 300 -14.23 -42.85 -64.52
N LYS A 301 -13.26 -41.95 -64.58
CA LYS A 301 -12.58 -41.58 -65.85
C LYS A 301 -11.99 -42.80 -66.55
N LYS A 302 -11.35 -43.71 -65.81
CA LYS A 302 -10.76 -44.93 -66.38
C LYS A 302 -11.84 -45.88 -66.90
N ARG A 303 -12.95 -46.04 -66.17
CA ARG A 303 -14.12 -46.81 -66.60
C ARG A 303 -14.68 -46.25 -67.91
N ILE A 304 -14.95 -44.95 -67.96
CA ILE A 304 -15.47 -44.27 -69.16
C ILE A 304 -14.53 -44.45 -70.35
N ALA A 305 -13.21 -44.30 -70.14
CA ALA A 305 -12.23 -44.52 -71.20
C ALA A 305 -12.27 -45.96 -71.74
N GLN A 306 -12.50 -46.94 -70.87
CA GLN A 306 -12.60 -48.35 -71.24
C GLN A 306 -13.92 -48.67 -71.95
N ASP A 307 -15.06 -48.14 -71.49
CA ASP A 307 -16.36 -48.29 -72.18
C ASP A 307 -16.36 -47.65 -73.57
N LEU A 308 -15.72 -46.48 -73.72
CA LEU A 308 -15.49 -45.85 -75.01
C LEU A 308 -14.56 -46.70 -75.91
N HIS A 309 -13.50 -47.29 -75.35
CA HIS A 309 -12.53 -48.08 -76.11
C HIS A 309 -13.12 -49.42 -76.60
N ASP A 310 -13.71 -50.19 -75.69
CA ASP A 310 -14.16 -51.56 -75.98
C ASP A 310 -15.56 -51.58 -76.63
N GLY A 311 -16.45 -50.69 -76.20
CA GLY A 311 -17.82 -50.60 -76.70
C GLY A 311 -17.91 -49.81 -78.01
N ILE A 312 -17.47 -48.55 -78.00
CA ILE A 312 -17.70 -47.61 -79.12
C ILE A 312 -16.64 -47.77 -80.22
N LEU A 313 -15.36 -47.69 -79.88
CA LEU A 313 -14.24 -47.76 -80.83
C LEU A 313 -14.19 -49.12 -81.55
N GLY A 314 -14.44 -50.21 -80.83
CA GLY A 314 -14.55 -51.55 -81.41
C GLY A 314 -15.66 -51.67 -82.45
N LYS A 315 -16.89 -51.23 -82.12
CA LYS A 315 -18.04 -51.22 -83.05
C LYS A 315 -17.80 -50.31 -84.25
N LEU A 316 -17.23 -49.12 -84.05
CA LEU A 316 -16.87 -48.17 -85.12
C LEU A 316 -15.84 -48.78 -86.08
N PHE A 317 -14.80 -49.42 -85.55
CA PHE A 317 -13.75 -50.05 -86.35
C PHE A 317 -14.30 -51.21 -87.20
N GLY A 318 -15.11 -52.09 -86.61
CA GLY A 318 -15.75 -53.19 -87.33
C GLY A 318 -16.70 -52.70 -88.42
N THR A 319 -17.55 -51.72 -88.09
CA THR A 319 -18.47 -51.11 -89.06
C THR A 319 -17.73 -50.44 -90.21
N ARG A 320 -16.62 -49.74 -89.93
CA ARG A 320 -15.76 -49.12 -90.95
C ARG A 320 -15.08 -50.15 -91.87
N LEU A 321 -14.56 -51.25 -91.33
CA LEU A 321 -13.94 -52.31 -92.14
C LEU A 321 -14.96 -52.96 -93.08
N ASN A 322 -16.14 -53.28 -92.57
CA ASN A 322 -17.21 -53.89 -93.35
C ASN A 322 -17.68 -52.93 -94.46
N LEU A 323 -17.91 -51.65 -94.15
CA LEU A 323 -18.25 -50.63 -95.14
C LEU A 323 -17.14 -50.43 -96.19
N GLY A 324 -15.87 -50.44 -95.78
CA GLY A 324 -14.73 -50.33 -96.68
C GLY A 324 -14.60 -51.51 -97.65
N THR A 325 -14.88 -52.73 -97.17
CA THR A 325 -14.85 -53.96 -97.98
C THR A 325 -16.00 -53.96 -98.99
N LEU A 326 -17.17 -53.49 -98.58
CA LEU A 326 -18.34 -53.38 -99.44
C LEU A 326 -18.20 -52.27 -100.50
N ASN A 327 -17.24 -51.35 -100.39
CA ASN A 327 -17.09 -50.23 -101.33
C ASN A 327 -16.63 -50.66 -102.75
N SER A 328 -16.10 -51.87 -102.91
CA SER A 328 -15.65 -52.43 -104.19
C SER A 328 -16.69 -53.35 -104.87
N GLN A 329 -17.89 -53.51 -104.30
CA GLN A 329 -18.94 -54.41 -104.77
C GLN A 329 -20.24 -53.64 -105.11
N ASN A 330 -20.78 -53.85 -106.32
CA ASN A 330 -21.97 -53.14 -106.85
C ASN A 330 -23.17 -54.07 -107.13
N ASN A 331 -23.27 -55.20 -106.43
CA ASN A 331 -24.44 -56.08 -106.42
C ASN A 331 -25.51 -55.58 -105.42
N ASP A 332 -26.77 -55.95 -105.65
CA ASP A 332 -27.90 -55.53 -104.82
C ASP A 332 -27.74 -55.94 -103.34
N GLU A 333 -27.13 -57.10 -103.06
CA GLU A 333 -26.80 -57.55 -101.71
C GLU A 333 -25.77 -56.66 -100.98
N ALA A 334 -24.81 -56.06 -101.70
CA ALA A 334 -23.85 -55.12 -101.12
C ALA A 334 -24.48 -53.76 -100.84
N ILE A 335 -25.45 -53.32 -101.66
CA ILE A 335 -26.23 -52.11 -101.40
C ILE A 335 -27.03 -52.27 -100.10
N GLU A 336 -27.68 -53.43 -99.91
CA GLU A 336 -28.47 -53.71 -98.70
C GLU A 336 -27.60 -53.89 -97.45
N SER A 337 -26.45 -54.56 -97.55
CA SER A 337 -25.48 -54.66 -96.45
C SER A 337 -24.88 -53.31 -96.04
N ARG A 338 -24.61 -52.41 -97.00
CA ARG A 338 -24.17 -51.03 -96.70
C ARG A 338 -25.22 -50.27 -95.92
N LYS A 339 -26.50 -50.39 -96.30
CA LYS A 339 -27.61 -49.74 -95.58
C LYS A 339 -27.69 -50.22 -94.13
N THR A 340 -27.49 -51.52 -93.89
CA THR A 340 -27.46 -52.10 -92.53
C THR A 340 -26.31 -51.54 -91.69
N HIS A 341 -25.11 -51.43 -92.24
CA HIS A 341 -23.95 -50.87 -91.52
C HIS A 341 -24.04 -49.35 -91.30
N ILE A 342 -24.71 -48.61 -92.19
CA ILE A 342 -25.03 -47.19 -91.97
C ILE A 342 -26.01 -47.04 -90.79
N GLU A 343 -27.01 -47.91 -90.67
CA GLU A 343 -27.91 -47.89 -89.51
C GLU A 343 -27.16 -48.28 -88.21
N GLN A 344 -26.17 -49.19 -88.30
CA GLN A 344 -25.27 -49.46 -87.16
C GLN A 344 -24.43 -48.25 -86.75
N LEU A 345 -23.91 -47.44 -87.69
CA LEU A 345 -23.22 -46.19 -87.36
C LEU A 345 -24.13 -45.21 -86.62
N LYS A 346 -25.39 -45.11 -87.02
CA LYS A 346 -26.39 -44.26 -86.37
C LYS A 346 -26.71 -44.72 -84.94
N ILE A 347 -26.72 -46.04 -84.70
CA ILE A 347 -26.83 -46.61 -83.35
C ILE A 347 -25.58 -46.25 -82.51
N ILE A 348 -24.38 -46.36 -83.07
CA ILE A 348 -23.14 -45.99 -82.37
C ILE A 348 -23.11 -44.49 -82.06
N GLU A 349 -23.57 -43.63 -82.97
CA GLU A 349 -23.70 -42.18 -82.75
C GLU A 349 -24.66 -41.87 -81.58
N GLN A 350 -25.78 -42.60 -81.50
CA GLN A 350 -26.73 -42.47 -80.41
C GLN A 350 -26.14 -42.92 -79.06
N GLU A 351 -25.40 -44.04 -79.03
CA GLU A 351 -24.70 -44.51 -77.82
C GLU A 351 -23.65 -43.49 -77.34
N ILE A 352 -22.90 -42.85 -78.24
CA ILE A 352 -21.96 -41.76 -77.89
C ILE A 352 -22.70 -40.56 -77.29
N ARG A 353 -23.85 -40.18 -77.87
CA ARG A 353 -24.66 -39.07 -77.34
C ARG A 353 -25.22 -39.38 -75.96
N GLU A 354 -25.64 -40.61 -75.71
CA GLU A 354 -26.11 -41.06 -74.39
C GLU A 354 -24.98 -41.02 -73.35
N ILE A 355 -23.80 -41.57 -73.65
CA ILE A 355 -22.62 -41.49 -72.77
C ILE A 355 -22.23 -40.03 -72.50
N SER A 356 -22.24 -39.17 -73.52
CA SER A 356 -21.96 -37.75 -73.37
C SER A 356 -23.04 -37.00 -72.57
N HIS A 357 -24.30 -37.42 -72.66
CA HIS A 357 -25.40 -36.84 -71.91
C HIS A 357 -25.36 -37.28 -70.45
N ASP A 358 -25.06 -38.54 -70.15
CA ASP A 358 -24.84 -39.02 -68.78
C ASP A 358 -23.69 -38.25 -68.10
N LEU A 359 -22.56 -38.09 -68.79
CA LEU A 359 -21.42 -37.26 -68.38
C LEU A 359 -21.77 -35.78 -68.13
N ASN A 360 -22.76 -35.23 -68.85
CA ASN A 360 -23.15 -33.82 -68.75
C ASN A 360 -24.35 -33.61 -67.81
N SER A 361 -25.19 -34.62 -67.60
CA SER A 361 -26.27 -34.64 -66.62
C SER A 361 -25.73 -34.75 -65.20
N GLU A 362 -24.60 -35.43 -65.01
CA GLU A 362 -23.81 -35.34 -63.76
C GLU A 362 -23.26 -33.92 -63.55
N LYS A 363 -22.86 -33.19 -64.60
CA LYS A 363 -22.49 -31.77 -64.49
C LYS A 363 -23.68 -30.85 -64.14
N ALA A 364 -24.90 -31.19 -64.57
CA ALA A 364 -26.10 -30.46 -64.19
C ALA A 364 -26.55 -30.78 -62.75
N ALA A 365 -26.34 -32.01 -62.27
CA ALA A 365 -26.50 -32.39 -60.86
C ALA A 365 -25.44 -31.76 -59.93
N ILE A 366 -24.40 -31.14 -60.50
CA ILE A 366 -23.36 -30.36 -59.80
C ILE A 366 -23.76 -28.88 -59.65
N PHE A 367 -24.99 -28.47 -60.04
CA PHE A 367 -25.51 -27.13 -59.71
C PHE A 367 -25.70 -26.96 -58.18
N ASN A 368 -24.77 -26.22 -57.57
CA ASN A 368 -24.83 -25.58 -56.25
C ASN A 368 -24.97 -26.49 -55.01
N ASN A 369 -23.81 -26.96 -54.51
CA ASN A 369 -23.66 -27.57 -53.17
C ASN A 369 -24.41 -26.77 -52.08
N PHE A 370 -24.36 -25.43 -52.12
CA PHE A 370 -25.05 -24.58 -51.15
C PHE A 370 -26.58 -24.60 -51.26
N VAL A 371 -27.15 -24.53 -52.47
CA VAL A 371 -28.61 -24.53 -52.67
C VAL A 371 -29.20 -25.89 -52.25
N LEU A 372 -28.53 -26.99 -52.60
CA LEU A 372 -28.88 -28.34 -52.17
C LEU A 372 -28.77 -28.49 -50.64
N MET A 373 -27.69 -27.99 -50.03
CA MET A 373 -27.49 -28.05 -48.58
C MET A 373 -28.57 -27.26 -47.82
N VAL A 374 -28.89 -26.05 -48.25
CA VAL A 374 -29.97 -25.23 -47.66
C VAL A 374 -31.32 -25.89 -47.85
N SER A 375 -31.62 -26.38 -49.06
CA SER A 375 -32.90 -27.05 -49.34
C SER A 375 -33.07 -28.30 -48.48
N ASN A 376 -32.06 -29.16 -48.39
CA ASN A 376 -32.08 -30.35 -47.54
C ASN A 376 -32.22 -30.00 -46.05
N PHE A 377 -31.55 -28.94 -45.60
CA PHE A 377 -31.71 -28.46 -44.23
C PHE A 377 -33.14 -28.00 -43.95
N ILE A 378 -33.76 -27.25 -44.87
CA ILE A 378 -35.15 -26.76 -44.74
C ILE A 378 -36.14 -27.94 -44.77
N GLU A 379 -35.97 -28.92 -45.66
CA GLU A 379 -36.82 -30.11 -45.68
C GLU A 379 -36.72 -30.91 -44.37
N ASN A 380 -35.53 -31.02 -43.79
CA ASN A 380 -35.36 -31.61 -42.46
C ASN A 380 -36.05 -30.77 -41.37
N GLN A 381 -35.93 -29.43 -41.40
CA GLN A 381 -36.65 -28.59 -40.45
C GLN A 381 -38.17 -28.68 -40.58
N ARG A 382 -38.73 -29.00 -41.76
CA ARG A 382 -40.18 -29.26 -41.88
C ARG A 382 -40.66 -30.49 -41.13
N THR A 383 -39.79 -31.47 -40.84
CA THR A 383 -40.15 -32.65 -40.04
C THR A 383 -39.88 -32.46 -38.55
N VAL A 384 -38.88 -31.64 -38.20
CA VAL A 384 -38.44 -31.42 -36.82
C VAL A 384 -39.14 -30.24 -36.15
N CYS A 385 -39.40 -29.16 -36.89
CA CYS A 385 -40.03 -27.95 -36.38
C CYS A 385 -41.54 -28.18 -36.21
N LYS A 386 -42.10 -27.70 -35.09
CA LYS A 386 -43.56 -27.70 -34.89
C LYS A 386 -44.28 -26.67 -35.78
N ALA A 387 -43.57 -25.63 -36.22
CA ALA A 387 -44.10 -24.57 -37.07
C ALA A 387 -44.09 -24.98 -38.55
N LYS A 388 -45.04 -24.46 -39.33
CA LYS A 388 -45.05 -24.62 -40.79
C LYS A 388 -43.95 -23.75 -41.41
N VAL A 389 -42.95 -24.40 -42.02
CA VAL A 389 -41.79 -23.73 -42.63
C VAL A 389 -42.01 -23.48 -44.12
N ASN A 390 -42.13 -22.20 -44.49
CA ASN A 390 -42.20 -21.71 -45.86
C ASN A 390 -40.81 -21.22 -46.30
N PHE A 391 -40.37 -21.63 -47.49
CA PHE A 391 -39.05 -21.31 -48.01
C PHE A 391 -39.13 -20.86 -49.47
N SER A 392 -38.43 -19.77 -49.78
CA SER A 392 -38.29 -19.24 -51.13
C SER A 392 -36.86 -18.76 -51.36
N MET A 393 -36.27 -19.15 -52.49
CA MET A 393 -34.95 -18.69 -52.91
C MET A 393 -35.06 -18.13 -54.33
N ASP A 394 -34.59 -16.90 -54.51
CA ASP A 394 -34.56 -16.24 -55.81
C ASP A 394 -33.66 -17.02 -56.79
N PRO A 395 -34.21 -17.54 -57.92
CA PRO A 395 -33.44 -18.30 -58.90
C PRO A 395 -32.36 -17.49 -59.60
N LEU A 396 -32.43 -16.15 -59.55
CA LEU A 396 -31.48 -15.25 -60.22
C LEU A 396 -30.19 -15.04 -59.42
N ILE A 397 -30.07 -15.56 -58.20
CA ILE A 397 -28.85 -15.44 -57.39
C ILE A 397 -27.73 -16.32 -57.97
N ASP A 398 -26.63 -15.68 -58.40
CA ASP A 398 -25.41 -16.40 -58.78
C ASP A 398 -24.62 -16.85 -57.53
N TRP A 399 -24.95 -18.05 -57.04
CA TRP A 399 -24.23 -18.64 -55.92
C TRP A 399 -22.78 -19.00 -56.25
N ASN A 400 -22.34 -19.10 -57.52
CA ASN A 400 -20.96 -19.44 -57.82
C ASN A 400 -20.02 -18.26 -57.60
N GLY A 401 -20.48 -17.03 -57.84
CA GLY A 401 -19.73 -15.79 -57.60
C GLY A 401 -19.56 -15.41 -56.13
N ILE A 402 -20.28 -16.06 -55.22
CA ILE A 402 -20.24 -15.76 -53.78
C ILE A 402 -19.12 -16.55 -53.10
N ASP A 403 -18.37 -15.86 -52.23
CA ASP A 403 -17.31 -16.45 -51.43
C ASP A 403 -17.78 -17.65 -50.57
N ASN A 404 -16.93 -18.68 -50.47
CA ASN A 404 -17.25 -19.91 -49.76
C ASN A 404 -17.44 -19.69 -48.25
N MET A 405 -16.69 -18.76 -47.63
CA MET A 405 -16.90 -18.44 -46.22
C MET A 405 -18.24 -17.73 -46.00
N ALA A 406 -18.67 -16.86 -46.92
CA ALA A 406 -20.01 -16.26 -46.88
C ALA A 406 -21.13 -17.30 -46.97
N LYS A 407 -21.01 -18.31 -47.84
CA LYS A 407 -21.96 -19.44 -47.92
C LYS A 407 -22.03 -20.22 -46.61
N ILE A 408 -20.87 -20.57 -46.04
CA ILE A 408 -20.81 -21.28 -44.74
C ILE A 408 -21.46 -20.44 -43.64
N ASN A 409 -21.20 -19.13 -43.62
CA ASN A 409 -21.78 -18.22 -42.63
C ASN A 409 -23.30 -18.12 -42.77
N PHE A 410 -23.84 -18.00 -43.99
CA PHE A 410 -25.30 -18.04 -44.21
C PHE A 410 -25.92 -19.35 -43.73
N TYR A 411 -25.31 -20.49 -44.03
CA TYR A 411 -25.81 -21.79 -43.57
C TYR A 411 -25.82 -21.89 -42.03
N ARG A 412 -24.74 -21.44 -41.37
CA ARG A 412 -24.64 -21.44 -39.90
C ARG A 412 -25.62 -20.46 -39.24
N ILE A 413 -25.85 -19.29 -39.86
CA ILE A 413 -26.86 -18.33 -39.42
C ILE A 413 -28.24 -18.97 -39.47
N LEU A 414 -28.56 -19.66 -40.58
CA LEU A 414 -29.83 -20.36 -40.74
C LEU A 414 -30.01 -21.45 -39.66
N GLN A 415 -28.98 -22.26 -39.38
CA GLN A 415 -29.01 -23.27 -38.33
C GLN A 415 -29.30 -22.66 -36.94
N GLU A 416 -28.58 -21.60 -36.58
CA GLU A 416 -28.74 -20.92 -35.30
C GLU A 416 -30.13 -20.26 -35.18
N ALA A 417 -30.63 -19.67 -36.27
CA ALA A 417 -31.97 -19.09 -36.31
C ALA A 417 -33.05 -20.15 -36.05
N PHE A 418 -33.00 -21.30 -36.74
CA PHE A 418 -33.95 -22.40 -36.47
C PHE A 418 -33.79 -23.01 -35.08
N GLN A 419 -32.57 -23.09 -34.55
CA GLN A 419 -32.37 -23.56 -33.18
C GLN A 419 -33.04 -22.63 -32.16
N ASN A 420 -32.96 -21.32 -32.38
CA ASN A 420 -33.64 -20.33 -31.55
C ASN A 420 -35.16 -20.42 -31.70
N ILE A 421 -35.67 -20.59 -32.92
CA ILE A 421 -37.10 -20.77 -33.18
C ILE A 421 -37.62 -22.01 -32.45
N ASN A 422 -36.97 -23.16 -32.64
CA ASN A 422 -37.38 -24.44 -32.06
C ASN A 422 -37.35 -24.44 -30.53
N LYS A 423 -36.41 -23.72 -29.91
CA LYS A 423 -36.28 -23.67 -28.44
C LYS A 423 -37.13 -22.60 -27.77
N TYR A 424 -37.37 -21.46 -28.44
CA TYR A 424 -37.86 -20.25 -27.76
C TYR A 424 -39.05 -19.57 -28.42
N ALA A 425 -39.32 -19.78 -29.71
CA ALA A 425 -40.32 -18.96 -30.41
C ALA A 425 -41.76 -19.42 -30.18
N GLU A 426 -42.03 -20.71 -30.00
CA GLU A 426 -43.40 -21.28 -30.02
C GLU A 426 -44.22 -20.80 -31.24
N ALA A 427 -43.55 -20.66 -32.38
CA ALA A 427 -44.14 -20.18 -33.63
C ALA A 427 -45.08 -21.22 -34.27
N GLN A 428 -46.07 -20.74 -35.02
CA GLN A 428 -46.93 -21.54 -35.88
C GLN A 428 -46.47 -21.51 -37.34
N ASN A 429 -45.87 -20.40 -37.79
CA ASN A 429 -45.36 -20.22 -39.14
C ASN A 429 -43.96 -19.61 -39.12
N VAL A 430 -43.09 -20.14 -39.98
CA VAL A 430 -41.73 -19.63 -40.20
C VAL A 430 -41.55 -19.36 -41.68
N PHE A 431 -41.04 -18.18 -42.04
CA PHE A 431 -40.75 -17.77 -43.40
C PHE A 431 -39.24 -17.54 -43.56
N VAL A 432 -38.65 -18.25 -44.52
CA VAL A 432 -37.23 -18.10 -44.88
C VAL A 432 -37.14 -17.67 -46.34
N THR A 433 -36.53 -16.52 -46.58
CA THR A 433 -36.40 -15.97 -47.93
C THR A 433 -34.96 -15.58 -48.22
N PHE A 434 -34.42 -16.08 -49.32
CA PHE A 434 -33.23 -15.52 -49.97
C PHE A 434 -33.67 -14.71 -51.17
N ALA A 435 -33.36 -13.41 -51.18
CA ALA A 435 -33.68 -12.49 -52.26
C ALA A 435 -32.45 -11.68 -52.67
N GLN A 436 -32.34 -11.33 -53.96
CA GLN A 436 -31.35 -10.37 -54.43
C GLN A 436 -32.00 -9.01 -54.65
N ASN A 437 -31.52 -7.98 -53.96
CA ASN A 437 -31.95 -6.60 -54.13
C ASN A 437 -30.73 -5.76 -54.54
N ASN A 438 -30.71 -5.26 -55.77
CA ASN A 438 -29.59 -4.52 -56.36
C ASN A 438 -28.26 -5.32 -56.28
N SER A 439 -27.27 -4.79 -55.54
CA SER A 439 -25.94 -5.37 -55.29
C SER A 439 -25.83 -6.02 -53.90
N LYS A 440 -26.94 -6.56 -53.37
CA LYS A 440 -26.97 -7.23 -52.08
C LYS A 440 -27.81 -8.50 -52.12
N ILE A 441 -27.33 -9.54 -51.44
CA ILE A 441 -28.11 -10.73 -51.11
C ILE A 441 -28.67 -10.56 -49.71
N GLU A 442 -29.96 -10.80 -49.58
CA GLU A 442 -30.71 -10.65 -48.36
C GLU A 442 -31.27 -12.00 -47.92
N LEU A 443 -30.91 -12.43 -46.71
CA LEU A 443 -31.54 -13.55 -46.02
C LEU A 443 -32.51 -12.98 -44.97
N LYS A 444 -33.79 -13.32 -45.10
CA LYS A 444 -34.82 -13.05 -44.09
C LYS A 444 -35.26 -14.35 -43.43
N VAL A 445 -35.27 -14.36 -42.10
CA VAL A 445 -35.86 -15.42 -41.29
C VAL A 445 -36.88 -14.76 -40.37
N GLN A 446 -38.15 -15.11 -40.56
CA GLN A 446 -39.28 -14.56 -39.81
C GLN A 446 -40.06 -15.68 -39.14
N ASP A 447 -40.44 -15.49 -37.88
CA ASP A 447 -41.38 -16.33 -37.15
C ASP A 447 -42.53 -15.50 -36.58
N ASP A 448 -43.68 -16.13 -36.36
CA ASP A 448 -44.88 -15.54 -35.74
C ASP A 448 -45.03 -15.89 -34.25
N GLY A 449 -43.92 -16.22 -33.59
CA GLY A 449 -43.89 -16.71 -32.21
C GLY A 449 -44.10 -15.64 -31.13
N ILE A 450 -43.73 -15.98 -29.89
CA ILE A 450 -43.89 -15.12 -28.72
C ILE A 450 -43.05 -13.84 -28.77
N GLY A 451 -42.05 -13.77 -29.65
CA GLY A 451 -41.13 -12.64 -29.78
C GLY A 451 -40.32 -12.32 -28.51
N PHE A 452 -39.46 -11.31 -28.58
CA PHE A 452 -38.65 -10.88 -27.44
C PHE A 452 -38.27 -9.40 -27.52
N ASN A 453 -38.07 -8.78 -26.36
CA ASN A 453 -37.62 -7.39 -26.31
C ASN A 453 -36.11 -7.29 -26.59
N TYR A 454 -35.75 -6.91 -27.82
CA TYR A 454 -34.36 -6.76 -28.26
C TYR A 454 -33.60 -5.64 -27.51
N LEU A 455 -34.29 -4.59 -27.04
CA LEU A 455 -33.67 -3.42 -26.40
C LEU A 455 -33.38 -3.61 -24.91
N LYS A 456 -34.15 -4.46 -24.20
CA LYS A 456 -33.97 -4.69 -22.75
C LYS A 456 -33.15 -5.93 -22.37
N LYS A 457 -32.94 -6.89 -23.28
CA LYS A 457 -32.24 -8.15 -22.98
C LYS A 457 -30.76 -8.06 -23.39
N LYS A 458 -29.83 -8.55 -22.55
CA LYS A 458 -28.44 -8.79 -22.97
C LYS A 458 -28.46 -9.70 -24.21
N LYS A 459 -27.76 -9.30 -25.28
CA LYS A 459 -27.65 -10.07 -26.53
C LYS A 459 -27.22 -11.51 -26.17
N GLY A 460 -28.11 -12.48 -26.39
CA GLY A 460 -27.79 -13.89 -26.14
C GLY A 460 -26.64 -14.35 -27.03
N ILE A 461 -25.93 -15.40 -26.60
CA ILE A 461 -24.76 -15.95 -27.32
C ILE A 461 -25.11 -16.26 -28.79
N GLY A 462 -26.31 -16.78 -29.07
CA GLY A 462 -26.78 -17.06 -30.43
C GLY A 462 -26.89 -15.82 -31.34
N LEU A 463 -27.50 -14.73 -30.87
CA LEU A 463 -27.59 -13.46 -31.63
C LEU A 463 -26.21 -12.83 -31.85
N SER A 464 -25.33 -12.92 -30.84
CA SER A 464 -23.95 -12.45 -30.97
C SER A 464 -23.17 -13.26 -32.01
N ASN A 465 -23.34 -14.59 -32.02
CA ASN A 465 -22.70 -15.48 -32.98
C ASN A 465 -23.16 -15.20 -34.41
N MET A 466 -24.47 -15.03 -34.63
CA MET A 466 -25.01 -14.68 -35.95
C MET A 466 -24.48 -13.33 -36.45
N GLN A 467 -24.41 -12.32 -35.56
CA GLN A 467 -23.83 -11.02 -35.88
C GLN A 467 -22.35 -11.13 -36.27
N THR A 468 -21.53 -11.83 -35.49
CA THR A 468 -20.09 -12.00 -35.79
C THR A 468 -19.88 -12.71 -37.13
N ARG A 469 -20.69 -13.74 -37.42
CA ARG A 469 -20.62 -14.49 -38.69
C ARG A 469 -20.91 -13.60 -39.89
N ILE A 470 -22.02 -12.85 -39.89
CA ILE A 470 -22.34 -11.98 -41.04
C ILE A 470 -21.32 -10.84 -41.19
N ASN A 471 -20.85 -10.28 -40.08
CA ASN A 471 -19.82 -9.22 -40.10
C ASN A 471 -18.49 -9.72 -40.67
N SER A 472 -18.10 -10.97 -40.38
CA SER A 472 -16.87 -11.57 -40.92
C SER A 472 -16.88 -11.73 -42.44
N SER A 473 -18.07 -11.73 -43.05
CA SER A 473 -18.27 -11.73 -44.50
C SER A 473 -18.56 -10.34 -45.07
N GLY A 474 -18.42 -9.27 -44.27
CA GLY A 474 -18.68 -7.89 -44.72
C GLY A 474 -20.16 -7.50 -44.78
N GLY A 475 -21.05 -8.34 -44.24
CA GLY A 475 -22.49 -8.08 -44.20
C GLY A 475 -22.97 -7.44 -42.89
N THR A 476 -24.28 -7.18 -42.82
CA THR A 476 -24.93 -6.57 -41.65
C THR A 476 -26.16 -7.37 -41.22
N MET A 477 -26.55 -7.23 -39.96
CA MET A 477 -27.72 -7.89 -39.38
C MET A 477 -28.65 -6.84 -38.78
N LYS A 478 -29.94 -6.99 -39.03
CA LYS A 478 -31.02 -6.21 -38.42
C LYS A 478 -32.00 -7.17 -37.75
N VAL A 479 -32.40 -6.83 -36.53
CA VAL A 479 -33.35 -7.61 -35.73
C VAL A 479 -34.54 -6.74 -35.39
N VAL A 480 -35.73 -7.23 -35.70
CA VAL A 480 -36.99 -6.62 -35.31
C VAL A 480 -37.79 -7.69 -34.57
N SER A 481 -38.05 -7.48 -33.29
CA SER A 481 -38.89 -8.39 -32.50
C SER A 481 -39.64 -7.62 -31.42
N GLU A 482 -40.91 -7.97 -31.25
CA GLU A 482 -41.81 -7.44 -30.23
C GLU A 482 -42.51 -8.60 -29.52
N ILE A 483 -42.72 -8.48 -28.21
CA ILE A 483 -43.42 -9.51 -27.42
C ILE A 483 -44.84 -9.68 -27.99
N GLY A 484 -45.18 -10.91 -28.37
CA GLY A 484 -46.47 -11.30 -28.95
C GLY A 484 -46.60 -11.10 -30.47
N LYS A 485 -45.55 -10.65 -31.17
CA LYS A 485 -45.58 -10.42 -32.64
C LYS A 485 -44.46 -11.15 -33.41
N GLY A 486 -43.80 -12.12 -32.79
CA GLY A 486 -42.71 -12.87 -33.40
C GLY A 486 -41.39 -12.11 -33.54
N ALA A 487 -40.51 -12.64 -34.39
CA ALA A 487 -39.22 -12.03 -34.70
C ALA A 487 -38.92 -12.07 -36.20
N LEU A 488 -38.29 -11.01 -36.69
CA LEU A 488 -37.74 -10.89 -38.04
C LEU A 488 -36.23 -10.61 -37.93
N LEU A 489 -35.45 -11.54 -38.45
CA LEU A 489 -34.00 -11.42 -38.60
C LEU A 489 -33.70 -11.17 -40.08
N THR A 490 -33.03 -10.07 -40.38
CA THR A 490 -32.60 -9.71 -41.75
C THR A 490 -31.08 -9.64 -41.78
N PHE A 491 -30.49 -10.35 -42.73
CA PHE A 491 -29.05 -10.39 -42.96
C PHE A 491 -28.77 -9.91 -44.38
N GLU A 492 -27.97 -8.86 -44.53
CA GLU A 492 -27.60 -8.30 -45.82
C GLU A 492 -26.11 -8.53 -46.10
N LEU A 493 -25.79 -9.13 -47.24
CA LEU A 493 -24.43 -9.30 -47.73
C LEU A 493 -24.25 -8.52 -49.04
N PRO A 494 -23.29 -7.58 -49.14
CA PRO A 494 -22.91 -6.96 -50.40
C PRO A 494 -22.33 -8.00 -51.36
N VAL A 495 -22.76 -7.99 -52.62
CA VAL A 495 -22.28 -8.88 -53.70
C VAL A 495 -21.68 -8.08 -54.84
#